data_AF-A0AA43JMV9-F1
#
_entry.id   AF-A0AA43JMV9-F1
#
_cell.length_a   1.000
_cell.length_b   1.000
_cell.length_c   1.000
_cell.angle_alpha   90.00
_cell.angle_beta   90.00
_cell.angle_gamma   90.00
#
_symmetry.space_group_name_H-M   'P 1'
#
loop_
_entity.id
_entity.type
_entity.pdbx_description
1 polymer ?
#
loop_
_entity_poly.entity_id
_entity_poly.type
_entity_poly.pdbx_seq_one_letter_code
_entity_poly.pdbx_strand_id
1 'polypeptide(L)' 'LVVVEAEHLCMSMRGVQKPGSSTTTSAVRGIFASRATTRAEAFALLNR' A
#
# COMPACT_ATOMS: atom_id res chain seq x y z
N LEU A 1 -7.67 6.58 -6.71
CA LEU A 1 -6.77 6.05 -5.67
C LEU A 1 -6.21 4.75 -6.21
N VAL A 2 -4.89 4.54 -6.09
CA VAL A 2 -4.25 3.25 -6.41
C VAL A 2 -3.51 2.81 -5.15
N VAL A 3 -3.66 1.54 -4.78
CA VAL A 3 -2.95 0.91 -3.67
C VAL A 3 -2.39 -0.42 -4.19
N VAL A 4 -1.12 -0.69 -3.89
CA VAL A 4 -0.45 -1.95 -4.23
C VAL A 4 0.20 -2.47 -2.96
N GLU A 5 -0.10 -3.72 -2.63
CA GLU A 5 0.57 -4.47 -1.57
C GLU A 5 1.30 -5.65 -2.20
N ALA A 6 2.59 -5.78 -1.89
CA ALA A 6 3.39 -6.88 -2.41
C ALA A 6 4.54 -7.26 -1.48
N GLU A 7 4.87 -8.55 -1.48
CA GLU A 7 6.11 -9.05 -0.91
C GLU A 7 7.24 -8.99 -1.95
N HIS A 8 8.39 -8.46 -1.52
CA HIS A 8 9.55 -8.33 -2.38
C HIS A 8 10.46 -9.56 -2.25
N LEU A 9 10.43 -10.45 -3.24
CA LEU A 9 11.24 -11.68 -3.25
C LEU A 9 12.76 -11.42 -3.13
N CYS A 10 13.24 -10.25 -3.56
CA CYS A 10 14.63 -9.86 -3.37
C CYS A 10 14.99 -9.61 -1.89
N MET A 11 14.02 -9.31 -1.03
CA MET A 11 14.19 -9.18 0.43
C MET A 11 13.88 -10.48 1.17
N SER A 12 12.96 -11.30 0.64
CA SER A 12 12.54 -12.56 1.27
C SER A 12 13.50 -13.71 1.01
N MET A 13 14.01 -13.84 -0.23
CA MET A 13 14.85 -14.96 -0.65
C MET A 13 16.31 -14.59 -0.86
N ARG A 14 16.62 -13.30 -0.94
CA ARG A 14 17.94 -12.74 -1.20
C ARG A 14 18.23 -11.62 -0.19
N GLY A 15 19.48 -11.17 -0.12
CA GLY A 15 19.86 -10.06 0.76
C GLY A 15 19.51 -10.32 2.24
N VAL A 16 18.65 -9.46 2.79
CA VAL A 16 18.25 -9.43 4.23
C VAL A 16 17.45 -10.65 4.69
N GLN A 17 16.91 -11.47 3.78
CA GLN A 17 16.20 -12.74 4.07
C GLN A 17 15.11 -12.61 5.14
N LYS A 18 14.19 -11.66 4.94
CA LYS A 18 13.05 -11.41 5.84
C LYS A 18 11.74 -11.85 5.17
N PRO A 19 11.37 -13.15 5.25
CA PRO A 19 10.11 -13.64 4.67
C PRO A 19 8.90 -13.02 5.37
N GLY A 20 7.83 -12.80 4.61
CA GLY A 20 6.60 -12.14 5.10
C GLY A 20 6.71 -10.63 5.21
N SER A 21 7.80 -10.03 4.74
CA SER A 21 7.92 -8.57 4.65
C SER A 21 7.12 -8.04 3.46
N SER A 22 5.91 -7.55 3.73
CA SER A 22 5.04 -6.90 2.74
C SER A 22 5.28 -5.39 2.71
N THR A 23 5.25 -4.79 1.51
CA THR A 23 5.33 -3.33 1.31
C THR A 23 4.06 -2.85 0.65
N THR A 24 3.43 -1.84 1.26
CA THR A 24 2.26 -1.16 0.69
C THR A 24 2.66 0.20 0.12
N THR A 25 2.31 0.45 -1.14
CA THR A 25 2.48 1.75 -1.80
C THR A 25 1.15 2.26 -2.30
N SER A 26 1.00 3.58 -2.38
CA SER A 26 -0.22 4.19 -2.90
C SER A 26 0.05 5.44 -3.71
N ALA A 27 -0.84 5.73 -4.66
CA ALA A 27 -0.83 6.93 -5.46
C ALA A 27 -2.23 7.53 -5.51
N VAL A 28 -2.33 8.84 -5.21
CA VAL A 28 -3.60 9.57 -5.19
C VAL A 28 -3.57 10.75 -6.16
N ARG A 29 -4.69 10.95 -6.85
CA ARG A 29 -4.94 12.10 -7.74
C ARG A 29 -6.41 12.53 -7.59
N GLY A 30 -6.72 13.74 -8.07
CA GLY A 30 -8.08 14.29 -8.05
C GLY A 30 -8.63 14.42 -6.63
N ILE A 31 -9.91 14.07 -6.45
CA ILE A 31 -10.64 14.21 -5.17
C ILE A 31 -9.96 13.46 -4.02
N PHE A 32 -9.34 12.31 -4.29
CA PHE A 32 -8.60 11.55 -3.27
C PHE A 32 -7.29 12.23 -2.84
N ALA A 33 -6.73 13.13 -3.65
CA ALA A 33 -5.58 13.94 -3.24
C ALA A 33 -6.04 15.15 -2.41
N SER A 34 -7.10 15.82 -2.83
CA SER A 34 -7.58 17.08 -2.23
C SER A 34 -8.45 16.90 -0.98
N ARG A 35 -9.20 15.81 -0.86
CA ARG A 35 -10.09 15.55 0.29
C ARG A 35 -9.58 14.38 1.13
N ALA A 36 -9.10 14.71 2.33
CA ALA A 36 -8.60 13.72 3.27
C ALA A 36 -9.69 12.77 3.79
N THR A 37 -10.93 13.24 3.98
CA THR A 37 -12.06 12.41 4.47
C THR A 37 -12.41 11.30 3.48
N THR A 38 -12.61 11.64 2.21
CA THR A 38 -12.87 10.67 1.13
C THR A 38 -11.73 9.66 0.97
N ARG A 39 -10.48 10.10 1.17
CA ARG A 39 -9.31 9.20 1.18
C ARG A 39 -9.32 8.26 2.39
N ALA A 40 -9.64 8.76 3.57
CA ALA A 40 -9.71 7.97 4.79
C ALA A 40 -10.82 6.90 4.72
N GLU A 41 -12.01 7.26 4.23
CA GLU A 41 -13.11 6.32 3.99
C GLU A 41 -12.71 5.19 3.04
N ALA A 42 -12.02 5.53 1.94
CA ALA A 42 -11.56 4.54 0.98
C ALA A 42 -10.51 3.58 1.57
N PHE A 43 -9.54 4.08 2.34
CA PHE A 43 -8.57 3.22 3.02
C PHE A 43 -9.21 2.34 4.10
N ALA A 44 -10.22 2.84 4.82
CA ALA A 44 -10.95 2.06 5.81
C ALA A 44 -11.68 0.86 5.18
N LEU A 45 -12.14 0.98 3.94
CA LEU A 45 -12.80 -0.11 3.21
C LEU A 45 -11.81 -1.13 2.60
N LEU A 46 -10.56 -0.73 2.35
CA LEU A 46 -9.53 -1.60 1.77
C LEU A 46 -8.88 -2.52 2.82
N ASN A 47 -8.76 -2.08 4.07
CA ASN A 47 -8.14 -2.84 5.17
C ASN A 47 -9.16 -3.74 5.90
N ARG A 48 -9.68 -4.77 5.22
CA ARG A 48 -10.36 -5.88 5.90
C ARG A 48 -9.36 -6.90 6.42
#